data_AF-A0A1F3V4S1-F1
#
_entry.id   AF-A0A1F3V4S1-F1
#
_cell.length_a   1.000
_cell.length_b   1.000
_cell.length_c   1.000
_cell.angle_alpha   90.00
_cell.angle_beta   90.00
_cell.angle_gamma   90.00
#
_symmetry.space_group_name_H-M   'P 1'
#
loop_
_entity.id
_entity.type
_entity.pdbx_description
1 polymer ?
#
loop_
_entity_poly.entity_id
_entity_poly.type
_entity_poly.pdbx_seq_one_letter_code
_entity_poly.pdbx_strand_id
1 'polypeptide(L)'
;MNILIVFGSKSDQRVYDPLVSVLSKSHSIQFDILSAHRNPIELDLLLKTKAFDLIIAGAGLAAHLPGVVASKVDTPVIGLPINASLAGLDATLSILQMPFMVPVITCAPDRHMEVVSFINLLKERKKSESEKSICIVFNKTFDSLIYQSEIDRTLLFAKENAIKVSLVDCFDASKLNVILVTQKEDIQKDVLAIHVPLFNQHENANPETSIKLFNWISLGGMWVGINNTRNALIYYQKLFLRRNI
;
A
#
# COMPACT_ATOMS: atom_id res chain seq x y z
N MET A 1 14.65 -10.68 1.35
CA MET A 1 14.29 -9.68 0.32
C MET A 1 15.39 -8.65 0.24
N ASN A 2 15.68 -8.19 -0.97
CA ASN A 2 16.46 -6.99 -1.24
C ASN A 2 15.51 -5.78 -1.28
N ILE A 3 15.64 -4.83 -0.35
CA ILE A 3 14.70 -3.73 -0.18
C ILE A 3 15.42 -2.40 -0.40
N LEU A 4 14.85 -1.54 -1.25
CA LEU A 4 15.25 -0.14 -1.33
C LEU A 4 14.41 0.68 -0.35
N ILE A 5 15.09 1.51 0.45
CA ILE A 5 14.46 2.51 1.30
C ILE A 5 14.92 3.89 0.81
N VAL A 6 13.98 4.72 0.37
CA VAL A 6 14.30 6.04 -0.19
C VAL A 6 13.45 7.13 0.46
N PHE A 7 14.09 8.21 0.90
CA PHE A 7 13.41 9.35 1.51
C PHE A 7 13.76 10.66 0.81
N GLY A 8 12.82 11.60 0.80
CA GLY A 8 13.02 12.88 0.12
C GLY A 8 13.89 13.89 0.87
N SER A 9 14.08 13.70 2.18
CA SER A 9 14.75 14.67 3.06
C SER A 9 15.50 14.02 4.21
N LYS A 10 16.62 14.64 4.61
CA LYS A 10 17.35 14.28 5.84
C LYS A 10 16.52 14.52 7.10
N SER A 11 15.61 15.49 7.09
CA SER A 11 14.73 15.82 8.23
C SER A 11 13.83 14.65 8.66
N ASP A 12 13.64 13.66 7.79
CA ASP A 12 12.75 12.52 8.03
C ASP A 12 13.43 11.42 8.86
N GLN A 13 14.61 11.73 9.43
CA GLN A 13 15.50 10.80 10.16
C GLN A 13 14.81 10.04 11.28
N ARG A 14 13.92 10.73 12.02
CA ARG A 14 13.13 10.13 13.09
C ARG A 14 12.29 8.93 12.64
N VAL A 15 12.01 8.83 11.34
CA VAL A 15 11.22 7.75 10.73
C VAL A 15 12.12 6.73 10.03
N TYR A 16 13.11 7.16 9.24
CA TYR A 16 13.93 6.22 8.47
C TYR A 16 14.98 5.47 9.29
N ASP A 17 15.58 6.09 10.31
CA ASP A 17 16.61 5.43 11.13
C ASP A 17 16.09 4.17 11.83
N PRO A 18 14.97 4.21 12.60
CA PRO A 18 14.42 3.01 13.20
C PRO A 18 13.96 1.98 12.16
N LEU A 19 13.39 2.42 11.04
CA LEU A 19 12.97 1.54 9.94
C LEU A 19 14.15 0.74 9.36
N VAL A 20 15.23 1.43 8.98
CA VAL A 20 16.45 0.84 8.44
C VAL A 20 17.10 -0.08 9.47
N SER A 21 17.22 0.37 10.71
CA SER A 21 17.82 -0.38 11.82
C SER A 21 17.10 -1.71 12.09
N VAL A 22 15.77 -1.73 12.03
CA VAL A 22 15.00 -2.96 12.25
C VAL A 22 15.05 -3.88 11.03
N LEU A 23 14.81 -3.36 9.82
CA LEU A 23 14.73 -4.21 8.63
C LEU A 23 16.07 -4.81 8.22
N SER A 24 17.18 -4.10 8.43
CA SER A 24 18.54 -4.56 8.11
C SER A 24 18.96 -5.83 8.87
N LYS A 25 18.31 -6.14 10.00
CA LYS A 25 18.54 -7.38 10.76
C LYS A 25 18.08 -8.64 10.03
N SER A 26 17.22 -8.51 9.02
CA SER A 26 16.52 -9.64 8.39
C SER A 26 16.41 -9.55 6.86
N HIS A 27 16.89 -8.45 6.27
CA HIS A 27 16.77 -8.11 4.87
C HIS A 27 18.04 -7.38 4.38
N SER A 28 18.35 -7.53 3.09
CA SER A 28 19.36 -6.68 2.45
C SER A 28 18.74 -5.31 2.19
N ILE A 29 19.32 -4.26 2.76
CA ILE A 29 18.80 -2.89 2.66
C ILE A 29 19.76 -2.04 1.86
N GLN A 30 19.22 -1.34 0.87
CA GLN A 30 19.83 -0.15 0.32
C GLN A 30 19.05 1.07 0.80
N PHE A 31 19.76 2.09 1.27
CA PHE A 31 19.16 3.33 1.76
C PHE A 31 19.73 4.54 1.01
N ASP A 32 18.85 5.42 0.53
CA ASP A 32 19.21 6.63 -0.19
C ASP A 32 18.29 7.81 0.21
N ILE A 33 18.82 9.03 0.17
CA ILE A 33 18.04 10.26 0.36
C ILE A 33 17.98 10.99 -0.98
N LEU A 34 16.92 10.76 -1.74
CA LEU A 34 16.70 11.31 -3.08
C LEU A 34 15.30 11.90 -3.18
N SER A 35 15.23 13.21 -3.39
CA SER A 35 13.97 13.92 -3.58
C SER A 35 13.44 13.73 -5.00
N ALA A 36 12.17 13.38 -5.15
CA ALA A 36 11.52 13.36 -6.46
C ALA A 36 11.50 14.73 -7.16
N HIS A 37 11.54 15.83 -6.40
CA HIS A 37 11.50 17.18 -6.94
C HIS A 37 12.89 17.76 -7.21
N ARG A 38 13.87 17.43 -6.37
CA ARG A 38 15.23 18.01 -6.43
C ARG A 38 16.27 17.11 -7.08
N ASN A 39 16.06 15.79 -7.02
CA ASN A 39 16.98 14.76 -7.49
C ASN A 39 16.32 13.78 -8.50
N PRO A 40 15.48 14.24 -9.47
CA PRO A 40 14.69 13.32 -10.29
C PRO A 40 15.54 12.41 -11.19
N ILE A 41 16.67 12.92 -11.72
CA ILE A 41 17.54 12.15 -12.63
C ILE A 41 18.28 11.04 -11.87
N GLU A 42 18.77 11.34 -10.67
CA GLU A 42 19.50 10.40 -9.82
C GLU A 42 18.57 9.29 -9.32
N LEU A 43 17.34 9.66 -8.93
CA LEU A 43 16.29 8.69 -8.59
C LEU A 43 16.00 7.74 -9.77
N ASP A 44 15.89 8.27 -10.99
CA ASP A 44 15.61 7.45 -12.18
C ASP A 44 16.74 6.48 -12.49
N LEU A 45 17.99 6.94 -12.38
CA LEU A 45 19.15 6.09 -12.57
C LEU A 45 19.17 4.96 -11.54
N LEU A 46 18.86 5.28 -10.27
CA LEU A 46 18.80 4.28 -9.21
C LEU A 46 17.75 3.19 -9.49
N LEU A 47 16.55 3.59 -9.89
CA LEU A 47 15.44 2.67 -10.14
C LEU A 47 15.64 1.79 -11.39
N LYS A 48 16.39 2.27 -12.38
CA LYS A 48 16.68 1.52 -13.61
C LYS A 48 17.83 0.53 -13.47
N THR A 49 18.82 0.84 -12.64
CA THR A 49 20.08 0.08 -12.58
C THR A 49 20.05 -1.11 -11.63
N LYS A 50 19.08 -1.15 -10.72
CA LYS A 50 19.03 -2.15 -9.65
C LYS A 50 17.66 -2.81 -9.55
N ALA A 51 17.65 -4.12 -9.36
CA ALA A 51 16.45 -4.89 -9.07
C ALA A 51 16.23 -5.00 -7.56
N PHE A 52 15.04 -4.63 -7.09
CA PHE A 52 14.63 -4.75 -5.70
C PHE A 52 13.40 -5.66 -5.59
N ASP A 53 13.24 -6.32 -4.45
CA ASP A 53 12.05 -7.13 -4.13
C ASP A 53 10.88 -6.27 -3.65
N LEU A 54 11.19 -5.12 -3.06
CA LEU A 54 10.26 -4.16 -2.48
C LEU A 54 10.95 -2.79 -2.39
N ILE A 55 10.18 -1.72 -2.56
CA ILE A 55 10.65 -0.36 -2.32
C ILE A 55 9.79 0.29 -1.23
N ILE A 56 10.42 0.92 -0.26
CA ILE A 56 9.77 1.77 0.73
C ILE A 56 10.19 3.21 0.41
N ALA A 57 9.21 4.07 0.15
CA ALA A 57 9.43 5.46 -0.20
C ALA A 57 8.75 6.37 0.84
N GLY A 58 9.50 7.26 1.47
CA GLY A 58 9.00 8.18 2.49
C GLY A 58 9.02 9.65 2.05
N ALA A 59 7.92 10.37 2.25
CA ALA A 59 7.84 11.80 1.98
C ALA A 59 6.74 12.50 2.79
N GLY A 60 6.95 13.77 3.10
CA GLY A 60 5.96 14.68 3.70
C GLY A 60 5.47 15.75 2.73
N LEU A 61 4.52 16.59 3.17
CA LEU A 61 3.91 17.66 2.38
C LEU A 61 3.24 17.12 1.10
N ALA A 62 3.48 17.73 -0.06
CA ALA A 62 3.13 17.19 -1.37
C ALA A 62 4.03 15.97 -1.68
N ALA A 63 3.68 14.84 -1.05
CA ALA A 63 4.52 13.67 -0.93
C ALA A 63 4.53 12.80 -2.20
N HIS A 64 5.10 13.33 -3.29
CA HIS A 64 5.06 12.68 -4.61
C HIS A 64 6.05 11.51 -4.77
N LEU A 65 7.07 11.41 -3.91
CA LEU A 65 8.15 10.43 -4.07
C LEU A 65 7.64 8.99 -4.24
N PRO A 66 6.70 8.47 -3.41
CA PRO A 66 6.21 7.10 -3.58
C PRO A 66 5.49 6.86 -4.89
N GLY A 67 4.66 7.81 -5.34
CA GLY A 67 3.95 7.71 -6.61
C GLY A 67 4.90 7.77 -7.81
N VAL A 68 5.88 8.68 -7.78
CA VAL A 68 6.93 8.77 -8.81
C VAL A 68 7.72 7.47 -8.90
N VAL A 69 8.15 6.90 -7.77
CA VAL A 69 8.83 5.59 -7.74
C VAL A 69 7.93 4.51 -8.33
N ALA A 70 6.67 4.38 -7.88
CA ALA A 70 5.74 3.34 -8.34
C ALA A 70 5.42 3.41 -9.83
N SER A 71 5.44 4.60 -10.43
CA SER A 71 5.25 4.79 -11.88
C SER A 71 6.42 4.32 -12.74
N LYS A 72 7.60 4.10 -12.14
CA LYS A 72 8.84 3.78 -12.86
C LYS A 72 9.29 2.34 -12.68
N VAL A 73 8.59 1.55 -11.87
CA VAL A 73 8.99 0.17 -11.52
C VAL A 73 7.81 -0.79 -11.49
N ASP A 74 8.10 -2.05 -11.85
CA ASP A 74 7.19 -3.18 -11.61
C ASP A 74 7.34 -3.78 -10.20
N THR A 75 8.27 -3.26 -9.41
CA THR A 75 8.48 -3.63 -8.01
C THR A 75 7.33 -3.09 -7.13
N PRO A 76 6.85 -3.85 -6.14
CA PRO A 76 5.87 -3.33 -5.19
C PRO A 76 6.45 -2.16 -4.39
N VAL A 77 5.65 -1.11 -4.21
CA VAL A 77 6.04 0.11 -3.48
C VAL A 77 5.13 0.32 -2.26
N ILE A 78 5.75 0.52 -1.09
CA ILE A 78 5.10 1.00 0.12
C ILE A 78 5.43 2.48 0.27
N GLY A 79 4.41 3.31 0.35
CA GLY A 79 4.52 4.74 0.65
C GLY A 79 4.37 5.00 2.14
N LEU A 80 5.30 5.75 2.69
CA LEU A 80 5.31 6.13 4.10
C LEU A 80 5.08 7.65 4.22
N PRO A 81 3.87 8.09 4.57
CA PRO A 81 3.59 9.50 4.76
C PRO A 81 4.35 10.02 5.99
N ILE A 82 4.98 11.18 5.85
CA ILE A 82 5.70 11.84 6.93
C ILE A 82 4.86 13.03 7.41
N ASN A 83 4.62 13.08 8.71
CA ASN A 83 3.92 14.22 9.32
C ASN A 83 4.86 15.43 9.37
N ALA A 84 4.74 16.29 8.36
CA ALA A 84 5.46 17.55 8.24
C ALA A 84 4.52 18.78 8.27
N SER A 85 3.25 18.60 7.93
CA SER A 85 2.18 19.60 8.03
C SER A 85 0.83 18.90 8.13
N LEU A 86 -0.24 19.61 8.53
CA LEU A 86 -1.63 19.11 8.61
C LEU A 86 -1.76 17.72 9.28
N ALA A 87 -0.96 17.45 10.31
CA ALA A 87 -0.88 16.15 10.98
C ALA A 87 -0.53 14.96 10.06
N GLY A 88 0.00 15.21 8.86
CA GLY A 88 0.31 14.22 7.83
C GLY A 88 -0.87 13.87 6.91
N LEU A 89 -2.00 14.57 7.01
CA LEU A 89 -3.15 14.39 6.10
C LEU A 89 -2.76 14.67 4.65
N ASP A 90 -2.01 15.75 4.42
CA ASP A 90 -1.49 16.16 3.11
C ASP A 90 -0.64 15.06 2.46
N ALA A 91 0.33 14.53 3.20
CA ALA A 91 1.20 13.45 2.74
C ALA A 91 0.41 12.16 2.51
N THR A 92 -0.52 11.83 3.43
CA THR A 92 -1.35 10.63 3.32
C THR A 92 -2.18 10.64 2.05
N LEU A 93 -2.92 11.72 1.78
CA LEU A 93 -3.73 11.83 0.56
C LEU A 93 -2.87 11.88 -0.71
N SER A 94 -1.72 12.54 -0.67
CA SER A 94 -0.77 12.61 -1.79
C SER A 94 -0.22 11.23 -2.21
N ILE A 95 -0.05 10.32 -1.25
CA ILE A 95 0.50 8.98 -1.47
C ILE A 95 -0.61 7.96 -1.74
N LEU A 96 -1.71 8.03 -0.99
CA LEU A 96 -2.76 7.02 -1.00
C LEU A 96 -3.61 7.03 -2.27
N GLN A 97 -3.99 8.21 -2.76
CA GLN A 97 -4.96 8.39 -3.86
C GLN A 97 -4.34 8.19 -5.24
N MET A 98 -3.58 7.10 -5.41
CA MET A 98 -2.96 6.75 -6.68
C MET A 98 -4.01 6.35 -7.72
N PRO A 99 -3.82 6.74 -9.00
CA PRO A 99 -4.67 6.28 -10.08
C PRO A 99 -4.55 4.76 -10.29
N PHE A 100 -5.53 4.20 -10.99
CA PHE A 100 -5.49 2.81 -11.44
C PHE A 100 -4.17 2.49 -12.16
N MET A 101 -3.65 1.27 -12.00
CA MET A 101 -2.39 0.72 -12.55
C MET A 101 -1.10 1.08 -11.83
N VAL A 102 -1.09 2.11 -10.98
CA VAL A 102 0.13 2.55 -10.29
C VAL A 102 -0.04 2.42 -8.77
N PRO A 103 -0.09 1.19 -8.22
CA PRO A 103 -0.42 0.99 -6.82
C PRO A 103 0.73 1.44 -5.91
N VAL A 104 0.36 2.15 -4.85
CA VAL A 104 1.20 2.39 -3.67
C VAL A 104 0.38 1.93 -2.45
N ILE A 105 0.99 1.10 -1.61
CA ILE A 105 0.40 0.72 -0.32
C ILE A 105 0.87 1.70 0.74
N THR A 106 -0.06 2.24 1.53
CA THR A 106 0.20 3.36 2.44
C THR A 106 -0.20 2.98 3.86
N CYS A 107 0.55 3.38 4.88
CA CYS A 107 0.13 3.30 6.28
C CYS A 107 -0.17 4.71 6.83
N ALA A 108 -0.55 4.83 8.10
CA ALA A 108 -0.71 6.15 8.72
C ALA A 108 0.63 6.91 8.82
N PRO A 109 0.59 8.25 8.95
CA PRO A 109 1.78 9.07 9.09
C PRO A 109 2.74 8.57 10.16
N ASP A 110 4.03 8.54 9.82
CA ASP A 110 5.15 8.12 10.66
C ASP A 110 5.08 6.67 11.20
N ARG A 111 4.10 5.84 10.79
CA ARG A 111 3.92 4.46 11.28
C ARG A 111 4.83 3.43 10.60
N HIS A 112 6.12 3.74 10.54
CA HIS A 112 7.14 2.87 9.96
C HIS A 112 7.19 1.46 10.58
N MET A 113 6.81 1.30 11.86
CA MET A 113 6.77 -0.03 12.48
C MET A 113 5.62 -0.92 11.99
N GLU A 114 4.51 -0.34 11.51
CA GLU A 114 3.46 -1.12 10.84
C GLU A 114 3.96 -1.66 9.50
N VAL A 115 4.75 -0.87 8.77
CA VAL A 115 5.43 -1.32 7.55
C VAL A 115 6.36 -2.52 7.85
N VAL A 116 7.13 -2.44 8.94
CA VAL A 116 7.97 -3.56 9.39
C VAL A 116 7.14 -4.81 9.67
N SER A 117 6.05 -4.68 10.43
CA SER A 117 5.15 -5.78 10.78
C SER A 117 4.60 -6.45 9.51
N PHE A 118 4.09 -5.65 8.58
CA PHE A 118 3.56 -6.13 7.29
C PHE A 118 4.62 -6.87 6.45
N ILE A 119 5.87 -6.35 6.39
CA ILE A 119 6.96 -7.00 5.65
C ILE A 119 7.35 -8.35 6.29
N ASN A 120 7.35 -8.44 7.62
CA ASN A 120 7.63 -9.70 8.31
C ASN A 120 6.56 -10.75 8.02
N LEU A 121 5.28 -10.37 8.09
CA LEU A 121 4.15 -11.24 7.72
C LEU A 121 4.22 -11.67 6.25
N LEU A 122 4.58 -10.75 5.34
CA LEU A 122 4.81 -11.07 3.92
C LEU A 122 5.93 -12.10 3.73
N LYS A 123 7.03 -11.98 4.47
CA LYS A 123 8.18 -12.90 4.41
C LYS A 123 7.79 -14.29 4.89
N GLU A 124 7.00 -14.39 5.95
CA GLU A 124 6.48 -15.66 6.46
C GLU A 124 5.55 -16.32 5.43
N ARG A 125 4.64 -15.52 4.84
CA ARG A 125 3.72 -16.00 3.81
C ARG A 125 4.46 -16.54 2.57
N LYS A 126 5.45 -15.81 2.04
CA LYS A 126 6.22 -16.23 0.86
C LYS A 126 6.93 -17.57 1.03
N LYS A 127 7.19 -18.02 2.27
CA LYS A 127 7.77 -19.35 2.55
C LYS A 127 6.74 -20.48 2.54
N SER A 128 5.47 -20.17 2.79
CA SER A 128 4.39 -21.13 3.05
C SER A 128 3.41 -21.27 1.88
N GLU A 129 3.45 -20.36 0.90
CA GLU A 129 2.47 -20.29 -0.19
C GLU A 129 2.65 -21.36 -1.28
N SER A 130 1.85 -22.42 -1.19
CA SER A 130 1.70 -23.45 -2.23
C SER A 130 0.74 -23.03 -3.36
N GLU A 131 -0.31 -22.27 -3.03
CA GLU A 131 -1.30 -21.78 -3.98
C GLU A 131 -1.40 -20.25 -3.96
N LYS A 132 -1.09 -19.63 -5.09
CA LYS A 132 -1.13 -18.17 -5.27
C LYS A 132 -2.58 -17.71 -5.45
N SER A 133 -3.22 -17.37 -4.33
CA SER A 133 -4.58 -16.83 -4.30
C SER A 133 -4.69 -15.68 -3.29
N ILE A 134 -5.74 -14.87 -3.44
CA ILE A 134 -6.02 -13.71 -2.59
C ILE A 134 -7.49 -13.70 -2.18
N CYS A 135 -7.77 -13.27 -0.95
CA CYS A 135 -9.15 -13.11 -0.46
C CYS A 135 -9.58 -11.64 -0.56
N ILE A 136 -10.81 -11.39 -1.00
CA ILE A 136 -11.50 -10.12 -0.78
C ILE A 136 -12.48 -10.34 0.36
N VAL A 137 -12.24 -9.63 1.46
CA VAL A 137 -12.96 -9.74 2.72
C VAL A 137 -13.96 -8.60 2.82
N PHE A 138 -15.21 -8.91 3.10
CA PHE A 138 -16.28 -7.94 3.37
C PHE A 138 -17.01 -8.31 4.65
N ASN A 139 -17.63 -7.32 5.31
CA ASN A 139 -18.44 -7.60 6.50
C ASN A 139 -19.83 -8.16 6.11
N LYS A 140 -20.53 -8.80 7.05
CA LYS A 140 -21.88 -9.36 6.78
C LYS A 140 -22.94 -8.30 6.51
N THR A 141 -22.70 -7.08 6.97
CA THR A 141 -23.58 -5.91 6.77
C THR A 141 -23.28 -5.18 5.46
N PHE A 142 -22.46 -5.76 4.59
CA PHE A 142 -21.99 -5.12 3.37
C PHE A 142 -23.15 -4.98 2.41
N ASP A 143 -23.52 -3.73 2.13
CA ASP A 143 -24.53 -3.44 1.12
C ASP A 143 -23.94 -3.64 -0.28
N SER A 144 -24.08 -4.88 -0.76
CA SER A 144 -23.65 -5.26 -2.10
C SER A 144 -24.23 -4.36 -3.18
N LEU A 145 -25.44 -3.79 -3.03
CA LEU A 145 -26.06 -2.97 -4.08
C LEU A 145 -25.30 -1.66 -4.30
N ILE A 146 -24.79 -1.04 -3.23
CA ILE A 146 -24.06 0.22 -3.31
C ILE A 146 -22.70 0.02 -3.98
N TYR A 147 -22.03 -1.09 -3.68
CA TYR A 147 -20.63 -1.33 -4.07
C TYR A 147 -20.45 -2.43 -5.13
N GLN A 148 -21.55 -2.95 -5.71
CA GLN A 148 -21.52 -4.03 -6.70
C GLN A 148 -20.59 -3.70 -7.87
N SER A 149 -20.65 -2.45 -8.35
CA SER A 149 -19.78 -1.97 -9.43
C SER A 149 -18.29 -2.10 -9.13
N GLU A 150 -17.88 -1.89 -7.87
CA GLU A 150 -16.48 -2.08 -7.48
C GLU A 150 -16.10 -3.57 -7.44
N ILE A 151 -16.98 -4.42 -6.91
CA ILE A 151 -16.78 -5.87 -6.89
C ILE A 151 -16.70 -6.44 -8.31
N ASP A 152 -17.64 -6.09 -9.18
CA ASP A 152 -17.72 -6.58 -10.56
C ASP A 152 -16.46 -6.20 -11.35
N ARG A 153 -16.03 -4.94 -11.27
CA ARG A 153 -14.80 -4.47 -11.91
C ARG A 153 -13.57 -5.20 -11.36
N THR A 154 -13.57 -5.54 -10.07
CA THR A 154 -12.47 -6.26 -9.43
C THR A 154 -12.42 -7.72 -9.88
N LEU A 155 -13.55 -8.42 -9.91
CA LEU A 155 -13.63 -9.81 -10.35
C LEU A 155 -13.32 -9.94 -11.85
N LEU A 156 -13.79 -8.99 -12.67
CA LEU A 156 -13.45 -8.93 -14.08
C LEU A 156 -11.94 -8.76 -14.27
N PHE A 157 -11.34 -7.78 -13.57
CA PHE A 157 -9.89 -7.55 -13.63
C PHE A 157 -9.10 -8.79 -13.18
N ALA A 158 -9.53 -9.44 -12.09
CA ALA A 158 -8.91 -10.66 -11.59
C ALA A 158 -8.95 -11.79 -12.63
N LYS A 159 -10.10 -11.99 -13.29
CA LYS A 159 -10.28 -12.98 -14.36
C LYS A 159 -9.37 -12.70 -15.54
N GLU A 160 -9.33 -11.46 -16.03
CA GLU A 160 -8.49 -11.04 -17.16
C GLU A 160 -6.99 -11.21 -16.88
N ASN A 161 -6.61 -11.13 -15.60
CA ASN A 161 -5.23 -11.22 -15.15
C ASN A 161 -4.86 -12.58 -14.52
N ALA A 162 -5.74 -13.58 -14.63
CA ALA A 162 -5.57 -14.92 -14.05
C ALA A 162 -5.22 -14.91 -12.55
N ILE A 163 -5.79 -13.98 -11.79
CA ILE A 163 -5.65 -13.90 -10.33
C ILE A 163 -6.76 -14.73 -9.68
N LYS A 164 -6.40 -15.77 -8.92
CA LYS A 164 -7.37 -16.56 -8.15
C LYS A 164 -7.85 -15.75 -6.95
N VAL A 165 -9.08 -15.25 -7.04
CA VAL A 165 -9.74 -14.46 -6.00
C VAL A 165 -10.84 -15.27 -5.33
N SER A 166 -10.97 -15.16 -4.01
CA SER A 166 -12.11 -15.67 -3.25
C SER A 166 -12.80 -14.54 -2.52
N LEU A 167 -14.13 -14.45 -2.65
CA LEU A 167 -14.96 -13.53 -1.86
C LEU A 167 -15.32 -14.24 -0.55
N VAL A 168 -14.97 -13.63 0.59
CA VAL A 168 -15.16 -14.22 1.92
C VAL A 168 -15.69 -13.19 2.91
N ASP A 169 -16.43 -13.65 3.93
CA ASP A 169 -17.00 -12.81 4.98
C ASP A 169 -16.12 -12.72 6.25
N CYS A 170 -14.94 -13.32 6.20
CA CYS A 170 -13.98 -13.36 7.30
C CYS A 170 -12.53 -13.38 6.78
N PHE A 171 -11.60 -12.93 7.63
CA PHE A 171 -10.18 -12.86 7.31
C PHE A 171 -9.55 -14.27 7.23
N ASP A 172 -8.75 -14.51 6.20
CA ASP A 172 -8.00 -15.76 6.02
C ASP A 172 -6.52 -15.54 6.34
N ALA A 173 -6.08 -15.94 7.54
CA ALA A 173 -4.70 -15.79 7.99
C ALA A 173 -3.66 -16.53 7.12
N SER A 174 -4.10 -17.47 6.28
CA SER A 174 -3.22 -18.19 5.36
C SER A 174 -2.91 -17.43 4.08
N LYS A 175 -3.58 -16.29 3.80
CA LYS A 175 -3.46 -15.55 2.53
C LYS A 175 -3.19 -14.05 2.76
N LEU A 176 -2.83 -13.36 1.68
CA LEU A 176 -3.01 -11.91 1.64
C LEU A 176 -4.50 -11.62 1.50
N ASN A 177 -4.99 -10.67 2.29
CA ASN A 177 -6.39 -10.26 2.26
C ASN A 177 -6.51 -8.84 1.71
N VAL A 178 -7.58 -8.59 0.96
CA VAL A 178 -8.05 -7.25 0.62
C VAL A 178 -9.30 -7.01 1.44
N ILE A 179 -9.21 -6.14 2.45
CA ILE A 179 -10.32 -5.85 3.36
C ILE A 179 -11.06 -4.63 2.81
N LEU A 180 -12.34 -4.81 2.50
CA LEU A 180 -13.23 -3.74 2.08
C LEU A 180 -13.72 -3.00 3.33
N VAL A 181 -13.37 -1.72 3.44
CA VAL A 181 -13.65 -0.90 4.63
C VAL A 181 -14.79 0.07 4.32
N THR A 182 -15.95 -0.20 4.90
CA THR A 182 -17.14 0.67 4.87
C THR A 182 -17.36 1.38 6.20
N GLN A 183 -16.76 0.84 7.26
CA GLN A 183 -16.77 1.39 8.61
C GLN A 183 -15.44 1.04 9.29
N LYS A 184 -14.92 1.93 10.13
CA LYS A 184 -14.85 1.55 11.55
C LYS A 184 -14.20 0.21 11.89
N GLU A 185 -15.12 -0.71 12.18
CA GLU A 185 -14.96 -2.05 12.70
C GLU A 185 -14.36 -3.03 11.68
N ASP A 186 -14.35 -2.67 10.39
CA ASP A 186 -13.76 -3.50 9.34
C ASP A 186 -12.22 -3.50 9.41
N ILE A 187 -11.63 -2.50 10.07
CA ILE A 187 -10.19 -2.25 10.07
C ILE A 187 -9.46 -3.25 10.95
N GLN A 188 -8.52 -3.98 10.35
CA GLN A 188 -7.70 -4.97 11.05
C GLN A 188 -6.23 -4.54 11.07
N LYS A 189 -5.63 -4.62 12.25
CA LYS A 189 -4.24 -4.21 12.49
C LYS A 189 -3.36 -5.43 12.67
N ASP A 190 -2.06 -5.28 12.39
CA ASP A 190 -1.07 -6.33 12.59
C ASP A 190 -1.40 -7.65 11.86
N VAL A 191 -2.10 -7.53 10.74
CA VAL A 191 -2.48 -8.63 9.85
C VAL A 191 -1.93 -8.44 8.45
N LEU A 192 -1.84 -9.54 7.70
CA LEU A 192 -1.44 -9.51 6.30
C LEU A 192 -2.62 -9.11 5.41
N ALA A 193 -2.95 -7.81 5.41
CA ALA A 193 -4.06 -7.25 4.65
C ALA A 193 -3.75 -5.91 4.00
N ILE A 194 -4.48 -5.62 2.92
CA ILE A 194 -4.57 -4.32 2.27
C ILE A 194 -6.01 -3.83 2.42
N HIS A 195 -6.21 -2.67 3.01
CA HIS A 195 -7.52 -2.06 3.22
C HIS A 195 -7.88 -1.18 2.03
N VAL A 196 -9.10 -1.35 1.54
CA VAL A 196 -9.68 -0.53 0.48
C VAL A 196 -10.86 0.21 1.09
N PRO A 197 -10.77 1.53 1.30
CA PRO A 197 -11.91 2.31 1.76
C PRO A 197 -12.95 2.37 0.64
N LEU A 198 -14.21 2.09 0.99
CA LEU A 198 -15.32 2.13 0.05
C LEU A 198 -16.27 3.26 0.39
N PHE A 199 -16.42 4.17 -0.56
CA PHE A 199 -17.29 5.34 -0.43
C PHE A 199 -18.26 5.40 -1.60
N ASN A 200 -19.52 5.72 -1.30
CA ASN A 200 -20.53 5.93 -2.33
C ASN A 200 -20.29 7.26 -3.09
N GLN A 201 -21.12 7.56 -4.09
CA GLN A 201 -20.95 8.76 -4.90
C GLN A 201 -21.05 10.07 -4.10
N HIS A 202 -21.93 10.13 -3.10
CA HIS A 202 -22.09 11.31 -2.24
C HIS A 202 -20.87 11.53 -1.34
N GLU A 203 -20.36 10.45 -0.73
CA GLU A 203 -19.16 10.50 0.10
C GLU A 203 -17.93 10.92 -0.72
N ASN A 204 -17.76 10.38 -1.93
CA ASN A 204 -16.66 10.74 -2.82
C ASN A 204 -16.68 12.20 -3.28
N ALA A 205 -17.87 12.81 -3.37
CA ALA A 205 -18.02 14.21 -3.73
C ALA A 205 -17.89 15.17 -2.53
N ASN A 206 -17.75 14.64 -1.29
CA ASN A 206 -17.64 15.45 -0.08
C ASN A 206 -16.18 15.53 0.42
N PRO A 207 -15.55 16.72 0.46
CA PRO A 207 -14.21 16.89 1.01
C PRO A 207 -14.05 16.45 2.48
N GLU A 208 -15.10 16.52 3.32
CA GLU A 208 -15.04 16.07 4.72
C GLU A 208 -14.74 14.57 4.86
N THR A 209 -15.07 13.80 3.82
CA THR A 209 -14.74 12.38 3.73
C THR A 209 -13.23 12.13 3.82
N SER A 210 -12.39 13.11 3.44
CA SER A 210 -10.93 13.01 3.64
C SER A 210 -10.54 12.90 5.11
N ILE A 211 -11.23 13.61 6.01
CA ILE A 211 -11.01 13.54 7.46
C ILE A 211 -11.50 12.20 8.01
N LYS A 212 -12.67 11.73 7.56
CA LYS A 212 -13.19 10.39 7.90
C LYS A 212 -12.17 9.30 7.52
N LEU A 213 -11.66 9.35 6.29
CA LEU A 213 -10.65 8.41 5.79
C LEU A 213 -9.36 8.49 6.59
N PHE A 214 -8.86 9.69 6.87
CA PHE A 214 -7.65 9.86 7.65
C PHE A 214 -7.77 9.32 9.08
N ASN A 215 -8.95 9.48 9.71
CA ASN A 215 -9.24 8.89 11.01
C ASN A 215 -9.22 7.35 10.95
N TRP A 216 -9.74 6.74 9.88
CA TRP A 216 -9.66 5.30 9.67
C TRP A 216 -8.23 4.82 9.49
N ILE A 217 -7.45 5.46 8.62
CA ILE A 217 -6.04 5.13 8.39
C ILE A 217 -5.25 5.25 9.70
N SER A 218 -5.54 6.27 10.51
CA SER A 218 -4.93 6.49 11.82
C SER A 218 -5.24 5.38 12.83
N LEU A 219 -6.22 4.52 12.59
CA LEU A 219 -6.41 3.32 13.42
C LEU A 219 -5.29 2.31 13.15
N GLY A 220 -4.80 2.19 11.91
CA GLY A 220 -3.64 1.38 11.53
C GLY A 220 -3.91 0.54 10.28
N GLY A 221 -2.93 -0.28 9.93
CA GLY A 221 -3.01 -1.18 8.78
C GLY A 221 -2.44 -0.57 7.51
N MET A 222 -2.48 -1.36 6.43
CA MET A 222 -1.95 -0.97 5.13
C MET A 222 -3.10 -0.70 4.16
N TRP A 223 -3.01 0.36 3.34
CA TRP A 223 -4.15 0.93 2.63
C TRP A 223 -3.84 1.22 1.16
N VAL A 224 -4.88 1.22 0.32
CA VAL A 224 -4.88 1.82 -1.02
C VAL A 224 -5.97 2.88 -1.13
N GLY A 225 -5.93 3.65 -2.21
CA GLY A 225 -6.94 4.67 -2.52
C GLY A 225 -8.38 4.16 -2.50
N ILE A 226 -9.30 5.11 -2.27
CA ILE A 226 -10.74 4.87 -2.22
C ILE A 226 -11.23 4.17 -3.48
N ASN A 227 -12.09 3.16 -3.32
CA ASN A 227 -12.72 2.41 -4.42
C ASN A 227 -11.69 1.92 -5.45
N ASN A 228 -10.52 1.46 -4.97
CA ASN A 228 -9.42 1.03 -5.83
C ASN A 228 -8.92 -0.37 -5.47
N THR A 229 -9.86 -1.30 -5.40
CA THR A 229 -9.59 -2.73 -5.10
C THR A 229 -8.68 -3.35 -6.16
N ARG A 230 -8.79 -2.89 -7.40
CA ARG A 230 -7.91 -3.33 -8.50
C ARG A 230 -6.43 -2.97 -8.25
N ASN A 231 -6.11 -1.81 -7.68
CA ASN A 231 -4.73 -1.51 -7.31
C ASN A 231 -4.20 -2.44 -6.21
N ALA A 232 -5.05 -2.89 -5.27
CA ALA A 232 -4.66 -3.93 -4.31
C ALA A 232 -4.32 -5.25 -5.02
N LEU A 233 -5.11 -5.64 -6.04
CA LEU A 233 -4.81 -6.82 -6.86
C LEU A 233 -3.51 -6.66 -7.67
N ILE A 234 -3.26 -5.50 -8.27
CA ILE A 234 -2.02 -5.24 -9.02
C ILE A 234 -0.81 -5.30 -8.07
N TYR A 235 -0.94 -4.75 -6.86
CA TYR A 235 0.11 -4.86 -5.86
C TYR A 235 0.38 -6.33 -5.47
N TYR A 236 -0.67 -7.14 -5.31
CA TYR A 236 -0.54 -8.58 -5.12
C TYR A 236 0.19 -9.27 -6.29
N GLN A 237 -0.12 -8.92 -7.54
CA GLN A 237 0.60 -9.44 -8.70
C GLN A 237 2.09 -9.08 -8.64
N LYS A 238 2.42 -7.82 -8.35
CA LYS A 238 3.82 -7.35 -8.19
C LYS A 238 4.55 -8.12 -7.09
N LEU A 239 3.86 -8.52 -6.02
CA LEU A 239 4.44 -9.29 -4.91
C LEU A 239 4.68 -10.77 -5.23
N PHE A 240 3.70 -11.45 -5.85
CA PHE A 240 3.64 -12.93 -5.90
C PHE A 240 3.64 -13.51 -7.31
N LEU A 241 3.20 -12.76 -8.30
CA LEU A 241 2.99 -13.23 -9.67
C LEU A 241 3.99 -12.64 -10.68
N ARG A 242 5.07 -11.99 -10.21
CA ARG A 242 6.14 -11.39 -11.04
C ARG A 242 6.25 -12.08 -12.39
N ARG A 243 5.82 -11.38 -13.44
CA ARG A 243 6.11 -11.81 -14.81
C ARG A 243 7.61 -11.69 -14.97
N ASN A 244 8.29 -12.80 -15.25
CA ASN A 244 9.59 -12.72 -15.90
C ASN A 244 9.31 -12.07 -17.26
N ILE A 245 9.58 -10.77 -17.37
CA ILE A 245 9.70 -10.08 -18.66
C ILE A 245 11.19 -10.00 -18.95
#